data_AF-A0A233SWI3-F1
#
_entry.id   AF-A0A233SWI3-F1
#
_cell.length_a   1.000
_cell.length_b   1.000
_cell.length_c   1.000
_cell.angle_alpha   90.00
_cell.angle_beta   90.00
_cell.angle_gamma   90.00
#
_symmetry.space_group_name_H-M   'P 1'
#
loop_
_entity.id
_entity.type
_entity.pdbx_description
1 polymer ?
#
loop_
_entity_poly.entity_id
_entity_poly.type
_entity_poly.pdbx_seq_one_letter_code
_entity_poly.pdbx_strand_id
1 'polypeptide(L)'
;MACPSRMANQADKFQNLVVEQGHAPLNPFRALPYALFEGGLPGRKQTLEWCCRLIDVCDQMWLFGISAGTLLEVQHLLDRGRRKDLRDFTHIYDDEVDTRRFELDRILSSS
;
A
#
# COMPACT_ATOMS: atom_id res chain seq x y z
N MET A 1 6.07 -0.60 -0.24
CA MET A 1 5.20 -0.05 0.82
C MET A 1 3.99 0.61 0.21
N ALA A 2 2.88 0.63 0.93
CA ALA A 2 1.58 1.14 0.49
C ALA A 2 0.97 2.06 1.57
N CYS A 3 0.53 3.25 1.16
CA CYS A 3 -0.26 4.15 1.99
C CYS A 3 -1.22 4.99 1.13
N PRO A 4 -2.35 5.45 1.70
CA PRO A 4 -3.27 6.37 1.02
C PRO A 4 -2.62 7.70 0.65
N SER A 5 -3.11 8.39 -0.39
CA SER A 5 -2.65 9.73 -0.79
C SER A 5 -2.69 10.76 0.34
N ARG A 6 -3.68 10.66 1.26
CA ARG A 6 -3.75 11.54 2.44
C ARG A 6 -2.56 11.40 3.40
N MET A 7 -1.80 10.31 3.29
CA MET A 7 -0.60 10.04 4.08
C MET A 7 0.69 10.23 3.26
N ALA A 8 0.61 10.80 2.05
CA ALA A 8 1.78 10.99 1.17
C ALA A 8 2.86 11.90 1.81
N ASN A 9 2.47 12.83 2.67
CA ASN A 9 3.40 13.67 3.45
C ASN A 9 4.23 12.86 4.48
N GLN A 10 3.81 11.65 4.83
CA GLN A 10 4.53 10.74 5.73
C GLN A 10 5.40 9.71 4.96
N ALA A 11 5.48 9.81 3.64
CA ALA A 11 6.21 8.88 2.79
C ALA A 11 7.65 8.62 3.26
N ASP A 12 8.39 9.67 3.64
CA ASP A 12 9.79 9.53 4.05
C ASP A 12 9.92 8.81 5.39
N LYS A 13 9.03 9.12 6.35
CA LYS A 13 8.95 8.42 7.63
C LYS A 13 8.76 6.92 7.42
N PHE A 14 7.82 6.54 6.56
CA PHE A 14 7.54 5.13 6.29
C PHE A 14 8.68 4.43 5.55
N GLN A 15 9.35 5.11 4.61
CA GLN A 15 10.53 4.55 3.96
C GLN A 15 11.67 4.32 4.96
N ASN A 16 11.93 5.28 5.84
CA ASN A 16 12.97 5.14 6.86
C ASN A 16 12.68 3.96 7.79
N LEU A 17 11.43 3.74 8.19
CA LEU A 17 11.05 2.56 8.99
C LEU A 17 11.35 1.25 8.25
N VAL A 18 11.08 1.17 6.95
CA VAL A 18 11.42 -0.02 6.15
C VAL A 18 12.93 -0.24 6.09
N VAL A 19 13.71 0.85 5.94
CA VAL A 19 15.19 0.81 5.92
C VAL A 19 15.76 0.38 7.28
N GLU A 20 15.24 0.94 8.37
CA GLU A 20 15.65 0.60 9.75
C GLU A 20 15.40 -0.88 10.07
N GLN A 21 14.44 -1.51 9.39
CA GLN A 21 14.14 -2.94 9.49
C GLN A 21 14.98 -3.80 8.54
N GLY A 22 15.97 -3.20 7.85
CA GLY A 22 16.92 -3.91 6.98
C GLY A 22 16.39 -4.21 5.58
N HIS A 23 15.34 -3.50 5.12
CA HIS A 23 14.72 -3.71 3.82
C HIS A 23 14.88 -2.50 2.88
N ALA A 24 14.92 -2.73 1.58
CA ALA A 24 14.90 -1.67 0.58
C ALA A 24 13.45 -1.21 0.30
N PRO A 25 13.09 0.07 0.51
CA PRO A 25 11.74 0.53 0.29
C PRO A 25 11.47 0.90 -1.17
N LEU A 26 10.43 0.31 -1.75
CA LEU A 26 9.77 0.85 -2.93
C LEU A 26 8.50 1.60 -2.51
N ASN A 27 8.49 2.93 -2.67
CA ASN A 27 7.35 3.79 -2.42
C ASN A 27 6.86 4.42 -3.73
N PRO A 28 5.63 4.12 -4.20
CA PRO A 28 5.09 4.69 -5.42
C PRO A 28 5.13 6.23 -5.47
N PHE A 29 4.89 6.93 -4.35
CA PHE A 29 4.91 8.40 -4.28
C PHE A 29 6.31 9.02 -4.46
N ARG A 30 7.37 8.21 -4.34
CA ARG A 30 8.75 8.65 -4.61
C ARG A 30 9.29 8.08 -5.93
N ALA A 31 8.74 6.97 -6.40
CA ALA A 31 9.12 6.37 -7.68
C ALA A 31 8.49 7.10 -8.87
N LEU A 32 7.33 7.74 -8.68
CA LEU A 32 6.52 8.32 -9.74
C LEU A 32 5.95 9.71 -9.34
N PRO A 33 5.62 10.58 -10.32
CA PRO A 33 5.01 11.88 -10.04
C PRO A 33 3.68 11.75 -9.28
N TYR A 34 3.49 12.54 -8.23
CA TYR A 34 2.29 12.51 -7.38
C TYR A 34 0.97 12.66 -8.17
N ALA A 35 0.96 13.48 -9.22
CA ALA A 35 -0.21 13.72 -10.07
C ALA A 35 -0.78 12.44 -10.71
N LEU A 36 0.03 11.39 -10.88
CA LEU A 36 -0.44 10.09 -11.40
C LEU A 36 -1.39 9.38 -10.41
N PHE A 37 -1.22 9.61 -9.11
CA PHE A 37 -2.02 8.98 -8.05
C PHE A 37 -3.32 9.74 -7.74
N GLU A 38 -3.38 11.03 -8.11
CA GLU A 38 -4.54 11.90 -7.95
C GLU A 38 -5.47 11.90 -9.18
N GLY A 39 -5.34 10.93 -10.08
CA GLY A 39 -6.21 10.78 -11.25
C GLY A 39 -5.80 11.57 -12.48
N GLY A 40 -4.58 12.13 -12.51
CA GLY A 40 -3.97 12.66 -13.74
C GLY A 40 -3.76 11.59 -14.80
N LEU A 41 -3.40 11.99 -16.03
CA LEU A 41 -3.05 11.05 -17.10
C LEU A 41 -1.92 10.12 -16.62
N PRO A 42 -2.04 8.79 -16.76
CA PRO A 42 -2.94 8.09 -17.69
C PRO A 42 -4.25 7.57 -17.04
N GLY A 43 -4.54 8.01 -15.82
CA GLY A 43 -5.77 7.73 -15.09
C GLY A 43 -5.57 6.76 -13.93
N ARG A 44 -6.40 6.92 -12.89
CA ARG A 44 -6.30 6.18 -11.62
C ARG A 44 -6.22 4.65 -11.79
N LYS A 45 -7.01 4.08 -12.72
CA LYS A 45 -7.03 2.63 -12.96
C LYS A 45 -5.65 2.13 -13.38
N GLN A 46 -5.01 2.82 -14.32
CA GLN A 46 -3.71 2.40 -14.85
C GLN A 46 -2.59 2.63 -13.83
N THR A 47 -2.67 3.69 -13.02
CA THR A 47 -1.76 3.90 -11.89
C THR A 47 -1.88 2.77 -10.86
N LEU A 48 -3.10 2.34 -10.51
CA LEU A 48 -3.32 1.23 -9.58
C LEU A 48 -2.85 -0.12 -10.15
N GLU A 49 -3.07 -0.39 -11.44
CA GLU A 49 -2.51 -1.57 -12.11
C GLU A 49 -0.98 -1.60 -12.03
N TRP A 50 -0.34 -0.44 -12.15
CA TRP A 50 1.10 -0.30 -11.94
C TRP A 50 1.50 -0.62 -10.50
N CYS A 51 0.80 -0.09 -9.50
CA CYS A 51 1.07 -0.43 -8.10
C CYS A 51 1.01 -1.94 -7.84
N CYS A 52 0.00 -2.62 -8.40
CA CYS A 52 -0.10 -4.08 -8.31
C CYS A 52 1.11 -4.81 -8.93
N ARG A 53 1.58 -4.36 -10.09
CA ARG A 53 2.80 -4.93 -10.71
C ARG A 53 4.06 -4.66 -9.88
N LEU A 54 4.13 -3.50 -9.20
CA LEU A 54 5.22 -3.22 -8.27
C LEU A 54 5.21 -4.18 -7.07
N ILE A 55 4.04 -4.60 -6.61
CA ILE A 55 3.90 -5.62 -5.55
C ILE A 55 4.43 -6.97 -6.02
N ASP A 56 4.16 -7.36 -7.28
CA ASP A 56 4.62 -8.62 -7.84
C ASP A 56 6.15 -8.76 -7.85
N VAL A 57 6.89 -7.64 -7.96
CA VAL A 57 8.37 -7.63 -7.94
C VAL A 57 8.99 -7.37 -6.56
N CYS A 58 8.19 -7.01 -5.56
CA CYS A 58 8.68 -6.81 -4.18
C CYS A 58 8.57 -8.10 -3.37
N ASP A 59 9.48 -8.31 -2.41
CA ASP A 59 9.43 -9.45 -1.49
C ASP A 59 8.27 -9.36 -0.48
N GLN A 60 7.92 -8.15 -0.06
CA GLN A 60 6.92 -7.88 0.97
C GLN A 60 6.10 -6.64 0.66
N MET A 61 4.86 -6.62 1.15
CA MET A 61 3.99 -5.45 1.14
C MET A 61 3.86 -4.90 2.57
N TRP A 62 4.34 -3.68 2.78
CA TRP A 62 4.20 -2.96 4.04
C TRP A 62 3.04 -1.97 3.93
N LEU A 63 1.96 -2.21 4.67
CA LEU A 63 0.72 -1.46 4.62
C LEU A 63 0.64 -0.50 5.82
N PHE A 64 0.63 0.80 5.54
CA PHE A 64 0.61 1.83 6.58
C PHE A 64 -0.75 2.52 6.75
N GLY A 65 -1.67 2.38 5.79
CA GLY A 65 -3.03 2.91 5.91
C GLY A 65 -4.02 2.35 4.90
N ILE A 66 -5.30 2.56 5.16
CA ILE A 66 -6.42 1.95 4.44
C ILE A 66 -7.09 2.96 3.51
N SER A 67 -7.17 2.59 2.23
CA SER A 67 -7.98 3.25 1.22
C SER A 67 -8.48 2.22 0.21
N ALA A 68 -9.36 2.63 -0.70
CA ALA A 68 -9.80 1.74 -1.79
C ALA A 68 -8.62 1.27 -2.66
N GLY A 69 -7.59 2.10 -2.83
CA GLY A 69 -6.37 1.73 -3.58
C GLY A 69 -5.55 0.68 -2.84
N THR A 70 -5.27 0.91 -1.54
CA THR A 70 -4.45 -0.02 -0.75
C THR A 70 -5.17 -1.33 -0.43
N LEU A 71 -6.50 -1.33 -0.32
CA LEU A 71 -7.29 -2.57 -0.23
C LEU A 71 -7.23 -3.39 -1.52
N LEU A 72 -7.24 -2.75 -2.68
CA LEU A 72 -7.04 -3.41 -3.97
C LEU A 72 -5.63 -4.00 -4.08
N GLU A 73 -4.61 -3.28 -3.62
CA GLU A 73 -3.23 -3.77 -3.53
C GLU A 73 -3.11 -4.98 -2.58
N VAL A 74 -3.78 -4.95 -1.42
CA VAL A 74 -3.83 -6.10 -0.50
C VAL A 74 -4.52 -7.29 -1.15
N GLN A 75 -5.70 -7.09 -1.75
CA GLN A 75 -6.41 -8.17 -2.46
C GLN A 75 -5.53 -8.79 -3.54
N HIS A 76 -4.84 -7.97 -4.34
CA HIS A 76 -3.92 -8.43 -5.36
C HIS A 76 -2.79 -9.30 -4.79
N LEU A 77 -2.18 -8.91 -3.67
CA LEU A 77 -1.17 -9.73 -2.98
C LEU A 77 -1.74 -11.09 -2.54
N LEU A 78 -2.96 -11.09 -1.98
CA LEU A 78 -3.62 -12.29 -1.49
C LEU A 78 -4.01 -13.25 -2.61
N ASP A 79 -4.49 -12.73 -3.75
CA ASP A 79 -4.80 -13.52 -4.95
C ASP A 79 -3.57 -14.26 -5.51
N ARG A 80 -2.35 -13.83 -5.14
CA ARG A 80 -1.09 -14.51 -5.45
C ARG A 80 -0.64 -15.53 -4.41
N GLY A 81 -1.44 -15.78 -3.37
CA GLY A 81 -1.10 -16.67 -2.26
C GLY A 81 -0.01 -16.13 -1.34
N ARG A 82 0.22 -14.80 -1.35
CA ARG A 82 1.34 -14.15 -0.66
C ARG A 82 0.96 -13.50 0.67
N ARG A 83 -0.03 -14.05 1.37
CA ARG A 83 -0.52 -13.53 2.66
C ARG A 83 0.59 -13.33 3.70
N LYS A 84 1.55 -14.27 3.77
CA LYS A 84 2.69 -14.22 4.70
C LYS A 84 3.63 -13.01 4.47
N ASP A 85 3.56 -12.41 3.29
CA ASP A 85 4.40 -11.29 2.85
C ASP A 85 3.76 -9.92 3.17
N LEU A 86 2.53 -9.91 3.70
CA LEU A 86 1.88 -8.71 4.19
C LEU A 86 2.41 -8.33 5.58
N ARG A 87 2.78 -7.06 5.75
CA ARG A 87 3.12 -6.43 7.03
C ARG A 87 2.14 -5.29 7.27
N ASP A 88 1.23 -5.51 8.21
CA ASP A 88 0.14 -4.59 8.54
C ASP A 88 0.52 -3.70 9.71
N PHE A 89 0.66 -2.41 9.45
CA PHE A 89 0.92 -1.37 10.44
C PHE A 89 -0.19 -0.31 10.51
N THR A 90 -1.38 -0.59 9.94
CA THR A 90 -2.44 0.43 9.84
C THR A 90 -2.90 0.89 11.22
N HIS A 91 -2.94 -0.02 12.20
CA HIS A 91 -3.31 0.28 13.58
C HIS A 91 -2.33 1.20 14.33
N ILE A 92 -1.12 1.38 13.80
CA ILE A 92 -0.09 2.24 14.42
C ILE A 92 -0.06 3.62 13.78
N TYR A 93 -0.25 3.69 12.45
CA TYR A 93 0.06 4.90 11.68
C TYR A 93 -1.14 5.53 10.97
N ASP A 94 -2.27 4.84 10.88
CA ASP A 94 -3.45 5.36 10.22
C ASP A 94 -4.51 5.81 11.23
N ASP A 95 -4.57 7.12 11.44
CA ASP A 95 -5.54 7.75 12.35
C ASP A 95 -7.01 7.56 11.91
N GLU A 96 -7.25 7.14 10.66
CA GLU A 96 -8.59 6.84 10.12
C GLU A 96 -8.85 5.33 10.01
N VAL A 97 -7.97 4.47 10.55
CA VAL A 97 -8.03 3.01 10.38
C VAL A 97 -9.41 2.43 10.72
N ASP A 98 -10.03 2.89 11.81
CA ASP A 98 -11.31 2.38 12.31
C ASP A 98 -12.46 2.56 11.30
N THR A 99 -12.35 3.56 10.41
CA THR A 99 -13.39 3.83 9.41
C THR A 99 -13.47 2.76 8.34
N ARG A 100 -12.40 1.97 8.14
CA ARG A 100 -12.30 1.01 7.03
C ARG A 100 -11.67 -0.33 7.43
N ARG A 101 -11.31 -0.53 8.70
CA ARG A 101 -10.65 -1.75 9.19
C ARG A 101 -11.44 -3.01 8.85
N PHE A 102 -12.77 -2.94 8.96
CA PHE A 102 -13.67 -4.04 8.62
C PHE A 102 -13.52 -4.53 7.16
N GLU A 103 -13.19 -3.64 6.22
CA GLU A 103 -12.95 -4.02 4.82
C GLU A 103 -11.68 -4.87 4.68
N LEU A 104 -10.62 -4.45 5.37
CA LEU A 104 -9.35 -5.18 5.40
C LEU A 104 -9.51 -6.55 6.06
N ASP A 105 -10.16 -6.60 7.23
CA ASP A 105 -10.36 -7.86 7.95
C ASP A 105 -11.20 -8.85 7.15
N ARG A 106 -12.20 -8.37 6.39
CA ARG A 106 -12.98 -9.20 5.47
C ARG A 106 -12.10 -9.80 4.37
N ILE A 107 -11.27 -8.98 3.71
CA ILE A 107 -10.33 -9.44 2.66
C ILE A 107 -9.36 -10.49 3.22
N LEU A 108 -8.82 -10.24 4.41
CA LEU A 108 -7.93 -11.17 5.10
C LEU A 108 -8.63 -12.45 5.55
N SER A 109 -9.94 -12.45 5.78
CA SER A 109 -10.66 -13.66 6.18
C SER A 109 -11.06 -14.55 5.00
N SER A 110 -11.09 -13.99 3.79
CA SER A 110 -11.50 -14.69 2.55
C SER A 110 -10.34 -15.35 1.79
N SER A 111 -9.09 -15.18 2.25
CA SER A 111 -7.88 -15.58 1.52
C SER A 111 -6.99 -16.57 2.27
#